data_AF-C2MEE8-F1
#
_entry.id   AF-C2MEE8-F1
#
_cell.length_a   1.000
_cell.length_b   1.000
_cell.length_c   1.000
_cell.angle_alpha   90.00
_cell.angle_beta   90.00
_cell.angle_gamma   90.00
#
_symmetry.space_group_name_H-M   'P 1'
#
loop_
_entity.id
_entity.type
_entity.pdbx_description
1 polymer ?
#
loop_
_entity_poly.entity_id
_entity_poly.type
_entity_poly.pdbx_seq_one_letter_code
_entity_poly.pdbx_strand_id
1 'polypeptide(L)'
;MAKKDYLLPKYWDNASGDEEYLRDLVVEGACERYGEDWSDELANRIDYELRYIEDSGYADYFLIVADYVQHAREIGRVSPGRGSAAGSIVNYCLGITSIDPLKFGLLFERFCNPDKRLLPDIDIDVDMATQGKMFDYLSEHYDHVAYGREETHPIFICSQNIVDIVSVEKKGVRNRPTIAVSMLDAEDAGLIPFHLLRTEALSVIDLCLTMSDGNFDLDNLPLNDKTTMNLFRQGDTCGIYDFDSSTMQDLLRQAAPQTFEELVALYTMCHPGPLDWTTEYIARKNGDKPIEYVIPELREILGYTYGMTIYQEQIMLIAQRLASFTPGESDQLRRDLGKKKYDSFVVLKDKFIAQGTRNGFPTDALRGIFEEWEHTTCYTFIRSHAVCYTFLAYQIGYLKVHFPKEFATAYKTMELASAMSNYSNYSDE
;
A
#
# COMPACT_ATOMS: atom_id res chain seq x y z
N MET A 1 12.25 -9.81 20.54
CA MET A 1 10.86 -10.23 20.84
C MET A 1 10.76 -11.70 20.48
N ALA A 2 10.12 -12.53 21.30
CA ALA A 2 9.85 -13.92 20.92
C ALA A 2 8.98 -13.93 19.64
N LYS A 3 9.17 -14.92 18.76
CA LYS A 3 8.29 -15.15 17.61
C LYS A 3 6.87 -15.28 18.17
N LYS A 4 5.94 -14.44 17.72
CA LYS A 4 4.53 -14.55 18.10
C LYS A 4 4.01 -15.82 17.44
N ASP A 5 3.43 -16.72 18.22
CA ASP A 5 2.89 -17.98 17.70
C ASP A 5 1.54 -17.69 17.04
N TYR A 6 1.58 -17.32 15.76
CA TYR A 6 0.39 -17.10 14.96
C TYR A 6 -0.31 -18.42 14.68
N LEU A 7 -1.63 -18.43 14.82
CA LEU A 7 -2.49 -19.59 14.56
C LEU A 7 -2.88 -19.66 13.08
N LEU A 8 -1.88 -19.54 12.20
CA LEU A 8 -2.02 -19.54 10.75
C LEU A 8 -2.60 -20.88 10.25
N PRO A 9 -3.75 -20.89 9.55
CA PRO A 9 -4.25 -22.09 8.88
C PRO A 9 -3.32 -22.51 7.74
N LYS A 10 -3.35 -23.79 7.38
CA LYS A 10 -2.71 -24.28 6.15
C LYS A 10 -3.54 -23.88 4.94
N TYR A 11 -2.88 -23.56 3.83
CA TYR A 11 -3.58 -23.33 2.57
C TYR A 11 -4.36 -24.59 2.15
N TRP A 12 -5.61 -24.42 1.77
CA TRP A 12 -6.59 -25.51 1.65
C TRP A 12 -6.34 -26.41 0.44
N ASP A 13 -5.80 -25.87 -0.65
CA ASP A 13 -5.56 -26.57 -1.92
C ASP A 13 -4.07 -26.88 -2.12
N ASN A 14 -3.46 -27.64 -1.19
CA ASN A 14 -2.06 -28.01 -1.36
C ASN A 14 -1.77 -29.50 -1.12
N ALA A 15 -1.41 -30.19 -2.21
CA ALA A 15 -1.00 -31.59 -2.21
C ALA A 15 0.53 -31.80 -2.20
N SER A 16 1.36 -30.77 -2.41
CA SER A 16 2.79 -30.91 -2.77
C SER A 16 3.78 -30.14 -1.89
N GLY A 17 3.34 -29.22 -1.03
CA GLY A 17 4.20 -28.37 -0.20
C GLY A 17 3.96 -26.89 -0.49
N ASP A 18 3.86 -26.08 0.56
CA ASP A 18 3.48 -24.66 0.53
C ASP A 18 4.56 -23.77 -0.12
N GLU A 19 5.84 -24.03 0.17
CA GLU A 19 6.95 -23.23 -0.35
C GLU A 19 7.19 -23.42 -1.86
N GLU A 20 7.21 -24.67 -2.33
CA GLU A 20 7.41 -24.97 -3.76
C GLU A 20 6.22 -24.47 -4.60
N TYR A 21 5.00 -24.68 -4.12
CA TYR A 21 3.80 -24.20 -4.81
C TYR A 21 3.75 -22.67 -4.89
N LEU A 22 4.10 -21.96 -3.80
CA LEU A 22 4.20 -20.50 -3.82
C LEU A 22 5.24 -20.02 -4.86
N ARG A 23 6.39 -20.69 -4.93
CA ARG A 23 7.44 -20.36 -5.90
C ARG A 23 6.96 -20.54 -7.33
N ASP A 24 6.26 -21.64 -7.62
CA ASP A 24 5.72 -21.91 -8.96
C ASP A 24 4.71 -20.84 -9.39
N LEU A 25 3.77 -20.46 -8.52
CA LEU A 25 2.81 -19.38 -8.80
C LEU A 25 3.50 -18.03 -9.01
N VAL A 26 4.55 -17.72 -8.23
CA VAL A 26 5.32 -16.48 -8.40
C VAL A 26 6.06 -16.48 -9.73
N VAL A 27 6.64 -17.61 -10.14
CA VAL A 27 7.33 -17.75 -11.43
C VAL A 27 6.34 -17.61 -12.59
N GLU A 28 5.19 -18.26 -12.51
CA GLU A 28 4.11 -18.13 -13.50
C GLU A 28 3.66 -16.67 -13.63
N GLY A 29 3.31 -16.03 -12.51
CA GLY A 29 2.89 -14.63 -12.50
C GLY A 29 3.98 -13.66 -12.97
N ALA A 30 5.26 -13.95 -12.70
CA ALA A 30 6.38 -13.18 -13.24
C ALA A 30 6.50 -13.33 -14.76
N CYS A 31 6.32 -14.55 -15.28
CA CYS A 31 6.28 -14.80 -16.73
C CYS A 31 5.11 -14.06 -17.41
N GLU A 32 3.93 -14.05 -16.79
CA GLU A 32 2.78 -13.32 -17.32
C GLU A 32 3.01 -11.81 -17.38
N ARG A 33 3.66 -11.25 -16.36
CA ARG A 33 3.83 -9.79 -16.20
C ARG A 33 5.06 -9.22 -16.91
N TYR A 34 6.15 -9.99 -16.98
CA TYR A 34 7.44 -9.55 -17.51
C TYR A 34 7.90 -10.34 -18.75
N GLY A 35 7.21 -11.41 -19.14
CA GLY A 35 7.67 -12.35 -20.16
C GLY A 35 8.67 -13.37 -19.60
N GLU A 36 9.27 -14.18 -20.48
CA GLU A 36 10.19 -15.27 -20.08
C GLU A 36 11.66 -14.82 -19.89
N ASP A 37 12.04 -13.66 -20.44
CA ASP A 37 13.42 -13.15 -20.43
C ASP A 37 13.62 -12.12 -19.31
N TRP A 38 13.88 -12.59 -18.09
CA TRP A 38 14.03 -11.73 -16.91
C TRP A 38 15.40 -11.06 -16.81
N SER A 39 15.42 -9.84 -16.26
CA SER A 39 16.65 -9.19 -15.83
C SER A 39 17.20 -9.84 -14.55
N ASP A 40 18.51 -9.72 -14.33
CA ASP A 40 19.14 -10.15 -13.07
C ASP A 40 18.50 -9.44 -11.86
N GLU A 41 18.07 -8.18 -12.01
CA GLU A 41 17.40 -7.43 -10.94
C GLU A 41 16.08 -8.08 -10.53
N LEU A 42 15.23 -8.44 -11.50
CA LEU A 42 13.96 -9.11 -11.26
C LEU A 42 14.17 -10.48 -10.62
N ALA A 43 15.03 -11.32 -11.19
CA ALA A 43 15.30 -12.66 -10.69
C ALA A 43 15.85 -12.62 -9.25
N ASN A 44 16.83 -11.74 -8.98
CA ASN A 44 17.39 -11.58 -7.65
C ASN A 44 16.36 -11.08 -6.63
N ARG A 45 15.44 -10.18 -7.05
CA ARG A 45 14.38 -9.66 -6.18
C ARG A 45 13.37 -10.74 -5.82
N ILE A 46 12.89 -11.51 -6.81
CA ILE A 46 11.98 -12.65 -6.59
C ILE A 46 12.61 -13.64 -5.61
N ASP A 47 13.85 -14.06 -5.88
CA ASP A 47 14.56 -15.00 -5.03
C ASP A 47 14.79 -14.49 -3.61
N TYR A 48 15.09 -13.21 -3.45
CA TYR A 48 15.26 -12.60 -2.13
C TYR A 48 13.95 -12.60 -1.33
N GLU A 49 12.84 -12.19 -1.94
CA GLU A 49 11.54 -12.14 -1.27
C GLU A 49 11.01 -13.54 -0.95
N LEU A 50 11.08 -14.48 -1.89
CA LEU A 50 10.68 -15.88 -1.67
C LEU A 50 11.47 -16.50 -0.51
N ARG A 51 12.80 -16.37 -0.51
CA ARG A 51 13.63 -16.87 0.60
C ARG A 51 13.23 -16.25 1.93
N TYR A 52 12.90 -14.96 1.97
CA TYR A 52 12.44 -14.33 3.20
C TYR A 52 11.10 -14.92 3.68
N ILE A 53 10.17 -15.19 2.78
CA ILE A 53 8.84 -15.75 3.10
C ILE A 53 8.98 -17.19 3.62
N GLU A 54 9.79 -18.01 2.93
CA GLU A 54 10.18 -19.37 3.34
C GLU A 54 10.82 -19.35 4.75
N ASP A 55 11.87 -18.54 4.95
CA ASP A 55 12.57 -18.38 6.24
C ASP A 55 11.68 -17.91 7.39
N SER A 56 10.59 -17.22 7.07
CA SER A 56 9.63 -16.71 8.06
C SER A 56 8.55 -17.75 8.40
N GLY A 57 8.32 -18.74 7.53
CA GLY A 57 7.27 -19.74 7.64
C GLY A 57 5.89 -19.16 7.32
N TYR A 58 5.82 -18.22 6.37
CA TYR A 58 4.57 -17.53 5.99
C TYR A 58 4.09 -17.88 4.58
N ALA A 59 4.58 -18.96 3.96
CA ALA A 59 4.15 -19.37 2.63
C ALA A 59 2.63 -19.57 2.54
N ASP A 60 2.03 -20.28 3.49
CA ASP A 60 0.57 -20.44 3.59
C ASP A 60 -0.16 -19.09 3.63
N TYR A 61 0.36 -18.10 4.36
CA TYR A 61 -0.29 -16.78 4.46
C TYR A 61 -0.36 -16.10 3.09
N PHE A 62 0.73 -16.10 2.33
CA PHE A 62 0.75 -15.51 0.99
C PHE A 62 -0.16 -16.28 0.02
N LEU A 63 -0.22 -17.62 0.12
CA LEU A 63 -1.13 -18.44 -0.69
C LEU A 63 -2.60 -18.15 -0.37
N ILE A 64 -2.97 -18.10 0.91
CA ILE A 64 -4.33 -17.75 1.35
C ILE A 64 -4.72 -16.38 0.80
N VAL A 65 -3.82 -15.40 0.90
CA VAL A 65 -4.07 -14.03 0.41
C VAL A 65 -4.20 -13.99 -1.11
N ALA A 66 -3.29 -14.65 -1.83
CA ALA A 66 -3.35 -14.72 -3.29
C ALA A 66 -4.67 -15.34 -3.77
N ASP A 67 -5.09 -16.44 -3.14
CA ASP A 67 -6.31 -17.19 -3.46
C ASP A 67 -7.58 -16.35 -3.30
N TYR A 68 -7.80 -15.76 -2.12
CA TYR A 68 -9.02 -14.96 -1.93
C TYR A 68 -8.98 -13.64 -2.73
N VAL A 69 -7.80 -13.07 -3.00
CA VAL A 69 -7.70 -11.88 -3.86
C VAL A 69 -8.02 -12.23 -5.30
N GLN A 70 -7.53 -13.37 -5.79
CA GLN A 70 -7.87 -13.86 -7.12
C GLN A 70 -9.37 -14.10 -7.25
N HIS A 71 -9.99 -14.77 -6.27
CA HIS A 71 -11.43 -14.94 -6.24
C HIS A 71 -12.19 -13.59 -6.19
N ALA A 72 -11.70 -12.63 -5.40
CA ALA A 72 -12.29 -11.29 -5.34
C ALA A 72 -12.23 -10.57 -6.70
N ARG A 73 -11.16 -10.75 -7.49
CA ARG A 73 -11.03 -10.21 -8.85
C ARG A 73 -11.95 -10.90 -9.86
N GLU A 74 -12.29 -12.17 -9.66
CA GLU A 74 -13.22 -12.91 -10.51
C GLU A 74 -14.67 -12.44 -10.32
N ILE A 75 -15.06 -12.13 -9.09
CA ILE A 75 -16.45 -11.78 -8.75
C ILE A 75 -16.71 -10.27 -8.70
N GLY A 76 -15.68 -9.44 -8.79
CA GLY A 76 -15.77 -7.99 -8.75
C GLY A 76 -14.43 -7.27 -8.89
N ARG A 77 -14.23 -6.18 -8.15
CA ARG A 77 -13.05 -5.31 -8.30
C ARG A 77 -12.24 -5.21 -7.02
N VAL A 78 -10.93 -5.25 -7.23
CA VAL A 78 -9.90 -5.10 -6.20
C VAL A 78 -9.06 -3.88 -6.55
N SER A 79 -8.67 -3.08 -5.55
CA SER A 79 -7.78 -1.94 -5.78
C SER A 79 -6.40 -2.39 -6.27
N PRO A 80 -5.61 -1.49 -6.88
CA PRO A 80 -4.23 -1.80 -7.26
C PRO A 80 -3.32 -2.22 -6.08
N GLY A 81 -3.74 -2.00 -4.85
CA GLY A 81 -3.05 -2.40 -3.63
C GLY A 81 -3.22 -1.37 -2.53
N ARG A 82 -2.71 -1.68 -1.34
CA ARG A 82 -2.75 -0.77 -0.19
C ARG A 82 -1.52 -0.92 0.68
N GLY A 83 -1.17 0.19 1.36
CA GLY A 83 -0.15 0.17 2.40
C GLY A 83 1.22 -0.22 1.83
N SER A 84 1.99 -0.99 2.60
CA SER A 84 3.31 -1.43 2.18
C SER A 84 3.32 -2.67 1.27
N ALA A 85 2.20 -3.39 1.13
CA ALA A 85 2.15 -4.64 0.36
C ALA A 85 2.59 -4.48 -1.10
N ALA A 86 2.37 -3.31 -1.72
CA ALA A 86 2.83 -2.99 -3.06
C ALA A 86 4.35 -2.84 -3.21
N GLY A 87 5.12 -2.91 -2.11
CA GLY A 87 6.57 -3.01 -2.14
C GLY A 87 7.11 -4.41 -2.43
N SER A 88 6.26 -5.43 -2.59
CA SER A 88 6.66 -6.82 -2.81
C SER A 88 6.48 -7.25 -4.26
N ILE A 89 7.56 -7.75 -4.88
CA ILE A 89 7.48 -8.36 -6.21
C ILE A 89 6.68 -9.65 -6.17
N VAL A 90 6.74 -10.39 -5.06
CA VAL A 90 5.92 -11.61 -4.85
C VAL A 90 4.43 -11.25 -4.88
N ASN A 91 4.00 -10.22 -4.14
CA ASN A 91 2.61 -9.77 -4.18
C ASN A 91 2.17 -9.29 -5.56
N TYR A 92 3.06 -8.65 -6.31
CA TYR A 92 2.77 -8.25 -7.69
C TYR A 92 2.57 -9.48 -8.59
N CYS A 93 3.49 -10.45 -8.55
CA CYS A 93 3.41 -11.67 -9.35
C CYS A 93 2.16 -12.51 -9.01
N LEU A 94 1.80 -12.62 -7.73
CA LEU A 94 0.60 -13.33 -7.27
C LEU A 94 -0.73 -12.60 -7.58
N GLY A 95 -0.69 -11.40 -8.16
CA GLY A 95 -1.89 -10.60 -8.44
C GLY A 95 -2.55 -9.97 -7.21
N ILE A 96 -1.92 -10.08 -6.04
CA ILE A 96 -2.33 -9.42 -4.79
C ILE A 96 -2.30 -7.90 -4.98
N THR A 97 -1.28 -7.39 -5.67
CA THR A 97 -1.17 -5.97 -6.05
C THR A 97 -1.00 -5.83 -7.57
N SER A 98 -1.44 -4.71 -8.13
CA SER A 98 -1.27 -4.37 -9.54
C SER A 98 -0.15 -3.34 -9.77
N ILE A 99 0.59 -2.98 -8.73
CA ILE A 99 1.69 -2.00 -8.80
C ILE A 99 3.03 -2.74 -8.93
N ASP A 100 3.75 -2.49 -10.03
CA ASP A 100 5.12 -2.99 -10.23
C ASP A 100 6.10 -2.29 -9.27
N PRO A 101 6.64 -2.98 -8.24
CA PRO A 101 7.52 -2.37 -7.26
C PRO A 101 8.86 -1.95 -7.86
N LEU A 102 9.38 -2.62 -8.90
CA LEU A 102 10.67 -2.28 -9.50
C LEU A 102 10.55 -1.01 -10.33
N LYS A 103 9.48 -0.90 -11.13
CA LYS A 103 9.18 0.30 -11.93
C LYS A 103 9.13 1.57 -11.08
N PHE A 104 8.55 1.46 -9.88
CA PHE A 104 8.44 2.59 -8.97
C PHE A 104 9.59 2.65 -7.96
N GLY A 105 10.50 1.68 -7.86
CA GLY A 105 11.53 1.66 -6.82
C GLY A 105 10.98 1.53 -5.39
N LEU A 106 9.94 0.71 -5.21
CA LEU A 106 9.33 0.39 -3.92
C LEU A 106 10.14 -0.68 -3.18
N LEU A 107 10.27 -0.47 -1.86
CA LEU A 107 11.13 -1.29 -1.00
C LEU A 107 10.35 -2.43 -0.36
N PHE A 108 10.82 -3.65 -0.54
CA PHE A 108 10.28 -4.83 0.14
C PHE A 108 10.43 -4.70 1.65
N GLU A 109 11.53 -4.14 2.14
CA GLU A 109 11.82 -4.10 3.57
C GLU A 109 10.99 -3.08 4.33
N ARG A 110 10.32 -2.18 3.59
CA ARG A 110 9.27 -1.34 4.15
C ARG A 110 8.00 -2.15 4.44
N PHE A 111 7.75 -3.22 3.69
CA PHE A 111 6.70 -4.20 3.93
C PHE A 111 7.12 -5.24 4.97
N CYS A 112 8.20 -5.95 4.68
CA CYS A 112 8.72 -7.06 5.46
C CYS A 112 10.11 -6.73 6.03
N ASN A 113 10.20 -6.34 7.30
CA ASN A 113 11.51 -6.06 7.91
C ASN A 113 12.27 -7.38 8.19
N PRO A 114 13.46 -7.59 7.56
CA PRO A 114 14.23 -8.82 7.66
C PRO A 114 14.65 -9.19 9.09
N ASP A 115 14.87 -8.19 9.95
CA ASP A 115 15.36 -8.38 11.33
C ASP A 115 14.23 -8.71 12.31
N LYS A 116 12.95 -8.50 11.92
CA LYS A 116 11.79 -8.70 12.80
C LYS A 116 10.98 -9.95 12.49
N ARG A 117 10.92 -10.36 11.22
CA ARG A 117 10.16 -11.54 10.76
C ARG A 117 8.74 -11.63 11.35
N LEU A 118 8.06 -10.48 11.48
CA LEU A 118 6.66 -10.42 11.90
C LEU A 118 5.76 -10.78 10.73
N LEU A 119 4.56 -11.28 11.03
CA LEU A 119 3.55 -11.51 10.00
C LEU A 119 3.29 -10.18 9.27
N PRO A 120 3.43 -10.14 7.93
CA PRO A 120 3.15 -8.93 7.18
C PRO A 120 1.66 -8.63 7.19
N ASP A 121 1.34 -7.34 7.09
CA ASP A 121 -0.03 -6.84 7.01
C ASP A 121 -0.39 -6.58 5.54
N ILE A 122 -1.26 -7.40 4.98
CA ILE A 122 -1.79 -7.26 3.61
C ILE A 122 -3.27 -6.90 3.68
N ASP A 123 -3.52 -5.60 3.61
CA ASP A 123 -4.87 -5.06 3.43
C ASP A 123 -5.23 -4.98 1.94
N ILE A 124 -6.48 -5.25 1.63
CA ILE A 124 -7.00 -5.19 0.26
C ILE A 124 -8.27 -4.36 0.25
N ASP A 125 -8.39 -3.41 -0.68
CA ASP A 125 -9.66 -2.72 -0.91
C ASP A 125 -10.45 -3.43 -2.01
N VAL A 126 -11.74 -3.63 -1.76
CA VAL A 126 -12.69 -4.26 -2.67
C VAL A 126 -13.96 -3.41 -2.79
N ASP A 127 -14.73 -3.64 -3.85
CA ASP A 127 -16.07 -3.06 -3.97
C ASP A 127 -17.04 -3.64 -2.92
N MET A 128 -18.17 -2.95 -2.71
CA MET A 128 -19.15 -3.31 -1.68
C MET A 128 -19.74 -4.72 -1.87
N ALA A 129 -20.01 -5.12 -3.11
CA ALA A 129 -20.68 -6.39 -3.40
C ALA A 129 -19.74 -7.56 -3.18
N THR A 130 -18.45 -7.40 -3.54
CA THR A 130 -17.40 -8.38 -3.33
C THR A 130 -17.14 -8.64 -1.85
N GLN A 131 -16.96 -7.57 -1.05
CA GLN A 131 -16.73 -7.70 0.41
C GLN A 131 -17.82 -8.53 1.11
N GLY A 132 -19.07 -8.42 0.64
CA GLY A 132 -20.22 -9.17 1.16
C GLY A 132 -20.10 -10.69 1.02
N LYS A 133 -19.42 -11.14 -0.05
CA LYS A 133 -19.34 -12.55 -0.46
C LYS A 133 -18.08 -13.24 0.05
N MET A 134 -17.03 -12.48 0.37
CA MET A 134 -15.73 -13.06 0.75
C MET A 134 -15.78 -13.89 2.03
N PHE A 135 -16.67 -13.58 2.99
CA PHE A 135 -16.82 -14.41 4.18
C PHE A 135 -17.37 -15.80 3.84
N ASP A 136 -18.31 -15.88 2.90
CA ASP A 136 -18.87 -17.15 2.46
C ASP A 136 -17.80 -17.98 1.76
N TYR A 137 -17.08 -17.38 0.80
CA TYR A 137 -15.96 -18.03 0.14
C TYR A 137 -14.93 -18.59 1.14
N LEU A 138 -14.45 -17.76 2.08
CA LEU A 138 -13.50 -18.21 3.09
C LEU A 138 -14.08 -19.30 4.01
N SER A 139 -15.38 -19.25 4.30
CA SER A 139 -16.05 -20.29 5.12
C SER A 139 -16.28 -21.61 4.38
N GLU A 140 -16.22 -21.62 3.06
CA GLU A 140 -16.27 -22.85 2.25
C GLU A 140 -14.94 -23.60 2.29
N HIS A 141 -13.82 -22.89 2.49
CA HIS A 141 -12.47 -23.43 2.49
C HIS A 141 -11.86 -23.63 3.88
N TYR A 142 -12.32 -22.87 4.89
CA TYR A 142 -11.79 -22.91 6.25
C TYR A 142 -12.88 -23.11 7.29
N ASP A 143 -12.64 -24.04 8.23
CA ASP A 143 -13.61 -24.42 9.27
C ASP A 143 -13.78 -23.35 10.37
N HIS A 144 -12.80 -22.46 10.53
CA HIS A 144 -12.70 -21.58 11.69
C HIS A 144 -12.59 -20.11 11.25
N VAL A 145 -13.74 -19.56 10.84
CA VAL A 145 -13.86 -18.20 10.31
C VAL A 145 -14.80 -17.37 11.20
N ALA A 146 -14.38 -16.15 11.54
CA ALA A 146 -15.23 -15.19 12.26
C ALA A 146 -14.94 -13.75 11.86
N TYR A 147 -15.93 -12.86 12.01
CA TYR A 147 -15.73 -11.42 11.84
C TYR A 147 -15.15 -10.76 13.10
N GLY A 148 -14.41 -9.66 12.90
CA GLY A 148 -14.16 -8.61 13.90
C GLY A 148 -15.33 -7.65 14.05
N ARG A 149 -15.39 -6.96 15.20
CA ARG A 149 -16.46 -6.00 15.53
C ARG A 149 -16.20 -4.59 15.02
N GLU A 150 -14.98 -4.33 14.59
CA GLU A 150 -14.56 -3.03 14.09
C GLU A 150 -15.33 -2.66 12.82
N GLU A 151 -15.43 -1.37 12.49
CA GLU A 151 -16.21 -0.88 11.35
C GLU A 151 -15.81 -1.52 10.01
N THR A 152 -14.54 -1.93 9.91
CA THR A 152 -13.99 -2.59 8.73
C THR A 152 -14.33 -4.08 8.65
N HIS A 153 -14.87 -4.66 9.72
CA HIS A 153 -15.25 -6.07 9.85
C HIS A 153 -14.20 -7.04 9.29
N PRO A 154 -12.96 -7.04 9.84
CA PRO A 154 -11.94 -7.98 9.38
C PRO A 154 -12.40 -9.42 9.52
N ILE A 155 -11.88 -10.30 8.68
CA ILE A 155 -12.19 -11.73 8.74
C ILE A 155 -11.01 -12.43 9.39
N PHE A 156 -11.25 -13.14 10.48
CA PHE A 156 -10.25 -13.99 11.12
C PHE A 156 -10.38 -15.40 10.59
N ILE A 157 -9.25 -15.99 10.18
CA ILE A 157 -9.15 -17.40 9.81
C ILE A 157 -8.12 -18.05 10.72
N CYS A 158 -8.44 -19.21 11.29
CA CYS A 158 -7.60 -19.86 12.29
C CYS A 158 -7.39 -21.34 12.01
N SER A 159 -6.22 -21.87 12.36
CA SER A 159 -5.92 -23.31 12.34
C SER A 159 -6.63 -24.11 13.44
N GLN A 160 -7.19 -23.43 14.45
CA GLN A 160 -7.87 -24.04 15.59
C GLN A 160 -9.26 -23.42 15.78
N ASN A 161 -10.11 -24.12 16.52
CA ASN A 161 -11.47 -23.66 16.75
C ASN A 161 -11.45 -22.32 17.50
N ILE A 162 -11.97 -21.28 16.85
CA ILE A 162 -11.87 -19.89 17.34
C ILE A 162 -12.53 -19.69 18.72
N VAL A 163 -13.52 -20.52 19.07
CA VAL A 163 -14.22 -20.45 20.36
C VAL A 163 -13.39 -20.96 21.54
N ASP A 164 -12.34 -21.74 21.25
CA ASP A 164 -11.40 -22.24 22.26
C ASP A 164 -10.30 -21.21 22.56
N ILE A 165 -10.18 -20.17 21.73
CA ILE A 165 -9.15 -19.12 21.81
C ILE A 165 -9.73 -17.84 22.39
N VAL A 166 -10.86 -17.37 21.84
CA VAL A 166 -11.54 -16.14 22.26
C VAL A 166 -13.05 -16.34 22.35
N SER A 167 -13.73 -15.46 23.09
CA SER A 167 -15.18 -15.43 23.13
C SER A 167 -15.75 -15.09 21.74
N VAL A 168 -16.75 -15.84 21.28
CA VAL A 168 -17.41 -15.64 19.98
C VAL A 168 -18.93 -15.57 20.15
N GLU A 169 -19.53 -14.54 19.55
CA GLU A 169 -20.97 -14.45 19.36
C GLU A 169 -21.37 -15.23 18.11
N LYS A 170 -22.34 -16.14 18.23
CA LYS A 170 -22.79 -16.98 17.10
C LYS A 170 -23.48 -16.20 15.98
N LYS A 171 -24.08 -15.05 16.30
CA LYS A 171 -24.88 -14.21 15.40
C LYS A 171 -24.55 -12.73 15.62
N GLY A 172 -23.33 -12.34 15.29
CA GLY A 172 -22.88 -10.96 15.36
C GLY A 172 -23.04 -10.25 14.01
N VAL A 173 -21.93 -9.72 13.49
CA VAL A 173 -21.85 -8.98 12.23
C VAL A 173 -22.48 -9.83 11.11
N ARG A 174 -23.43 -9.23 10.39
CA ARG A 174 -24.16 -9.89 9.28
C ARG A 174 -24.76 -11.25 9.66
N ASN A 175 -25.14 -11.44 10.93
CA ASN A 175 -25.68 -12.70 11.47
C ASN A 175 -24.71 -13.90 11.30
N ARG A 176 -23.40 -13.64 11.39
CA ARG A 176 -22.31 -14.63 11.31
C ARG A 176 -21.53 -14.71 12.63
N PRO A 177 -20.68 -15.74 12.82
CA PRO A 177 -19.75 -15.79 13.94
C PRO A 177 -18.91 -14.50 14.02
N THR A 178 -18.79 -13.92 15.21
CA THR A 178 -18.04 -12.67 15.43
C THR A 178 -17.31 -12.73 16.76
N ILE A 179 -16.01 -12.40 16.76
CA ILE A 179 -15.24 -12.32 18.00
C ILE A 179 -15.83 -11.26 18.95
N ALA A 180 -15.80 -11.52 20.24
CA ALA A 180 -16.34 -10.64 21.29
C ALA A 180 -15.24 -9.95 22.11
N VAL A 181 -14.02 -9.92 21.57
CA VAL A 181 -12.84 -9.25 22.14
C VAL A 181 -12.37 -8.16 21.19
N SER A 182 -11.43 -7.31 21.62
CA SER A 182 -10.84 -6.30 20.74
C SER A 182 -9.90 -6.95 19.70
N MET A 183 -9.69 -6.29 18.55
CA MET A 183 -8.66 -6.70 17.58
C MET A 183 -7.29 -6.93 18.23
N LEU A 184 -6.88 -6.04 19.14
CA LEU A 184 -5.58 -6.17 19.81
C LEU A 184 -5.51 -7.46 20.63
N ASP A 185 -6.56 -7.78 21.40
CA ASP A 185 -6.61 -9.00 22.19
C ASP A 185 -6.67 -10.26 21.30
N ALA A 186 -7.40 -10.20 20.18
CA ALA A 186 -7.49 -11.28 19.20
C ALA A 186 -6.12 -11.56 18.55
N GLU A 187 -5.44 -10.51 18.09
CA GLU A 187 -4.09 -10.61 17.55
C GLU A 187 -3.14 -11.14 18.62
N ASP A 188 -3.18 -10.65 19.86
CA ASP A 188 -2.34 -11.12 20.96
C ASP A 188 -2.59 -12.59 21.33
N ALA A 189 -3.80 -13.09 21.09
CA ALA A 189 -4.12 -14.52 21.17
C ALA A 189 -3.63 -15.33 19.95
N GLY A 190 -2.97 -14.69 18.98
CA GLY A 190 -2.40 -15.35 17.80
C GLY A 190 -3.35 -15.43 16.61
N LEU A 191 -4.54 -14.84 16.67
CA LEU A 191 -5.46 -14.77 15.54
C LEU A 191 -4.93 -13.80 14.47
N ILE A 192 -5.18 -14.12 13.20
CA ILE A 192 -4.71 -13.34 12.06
C ILE A 192 -5.92 -12.65 11.42
N PRO A 193 -5.97 -11.31 11.40
CA PRO A 193 -6.98 -10.59 10.66
C PRO A 193 -6.63 -10.55 9.17
N PHE A 194 -7.63 -10.81 8.33
CA PHE A 194 -7.62 -10.56 6.90
C PHE A 194 -8.53 -9.38 6.62
N HIS A 195 -7.93 -8.28 6.17
CA HIS A 195 -8.61 -7.01 5.97
C HIS A 195 -9.06 -6.86 4.52
N LEU A 196 -10.38 -6.97 4.33
CA LEU A 196 -11.07 -6.64 3.08
C LEU A 196 -11.82 -5.34 3.29
N LEU A 197 -11.19 -4.23 2.95
CA LEU A 197 -11.70 -2.88 3.14
C LEU A 197 -12.62 -2.49 1.99
N ARG A 198 -13.63 -1.69 2.28
CA ARG A 198 -14.65 -1.31 1.30
C ARG A 198 -14.38 0.10 0.79
N THR A 199 -14.30 0.25 -0.53
CA THR A 199 -14.11 1.57 -1.15
C THR A 199 -15.14 1.81 -2.25
N GLU A 200 -15.91 2.91 -2.11
CA GLU A 200 -16.95 3.30 -3.08
C GLU A 200 -16.38 3.58 -4.48
N ALA A 201 -15.14 4.06 -4.56
CA ALA A 201 -14.44 4.32 -5.81
C ALA A 201 -14.38 3.09 -6.72
N LEU A 202 -14.17 1.89 -6.16
CA LEU A 202 -14.15 0.64 -6.92
C LEU A 202 -15.53 0.29 -7.47
N SER A 203 -16.60 0.62 -6.74
CA SER A 203 -17.98 0.42 -7.22
C SER A 203 -18.33 1.39 -8.36
N VAL A 204 -17.81 2.63 -8.33
CA VAL A 204 -17.92 3.58 -9.46
C VAL A 204 -17.19 3.05 -10.70
N ILE A 205 -15.97 2.55 -10.53
CA ILE A 205 -15.20 1.93 -11.61
C ILE A 205 -15.99 0.75 -12.19
N ASP A 206 -16.40 -0.20 -11.37
CA ASP A 206 -17.09 -1.40 -11.84
C ASP A 206 -18.37 -1.06 -12.62
N LEU A 207 -19.22 -0.19 -12.06
CA LEU A 207 -20.43 0.26 -12.74
C LEU A 207 -20.12 0.97 -14.07
N CYS A 208 -19.09 1.83 -14.11
CA CYS A 208 -18.63 2.48 -15.34
C CYS A 208 -18.24 1.44 -16.40
N LEU A 209 -17.47 0.42 -16.01
CA LEU A 209 -17.04 -0.67 -16.90
C LEU A 209 -18.21 -1.46 -17.46
N THR A 210 -19.22 -1.79 -16.65
CA THR A 210 -20.39 -2.54 -17.13
C THR A 210 -21.19 -1.82 -18.22
N MET A 211 -21.10 -0.49 -18.26
CA MET A 211 -21.74 0.35 -19.28
C MET A 211 -20.83 0.64 -20.46
N SER A 212 -19.53 0.37 -20.34
CA SER A 212 -18.56 0.58 -21.40
C SER A 212 -18.50 -0.64 -22.33
N ASP A 213 -18.48 -0.40 -23.64
CA ASP A 213 -18.31 -1.46 -24.65
C ASP A 213 -16.86 -1.98 -24.75
N GLY A 214 -15.97 -1.53 -23.87
CA GLY A 214 -14.53 -1.76 -23.96
C GLY A 214 -14.05 -2.89 -23.06
N ASN A 215 -13.26 -3.81 -23.62
CA ASN A 215 -12.39 -4.66 -22.83
C ASN A 215 -11.06 -3.92 -22.66
N PHE A 216 -10.85 -3.28 -21.51
CA PHE A 216 -9.61 -2.57 -21.22
C PHE A 216 -9.08 -2.97 -19.85
N ASP A 217 -7.76 -3.12 -19.83
CA ASP A 217 -7.01 -3.46 -18.64
C ASP A 217 -6.61 -2.18 -17.91
N LEU A 218 -7.38 -1.84 -16.87
CA LEU A 218 -7.10 -0.68 -16.02
C LEU A 218 -5.79 -0.80 -15.24
N ASP A 219 -5.29 -2.02 -15.03
CA ASP A 219 -4.07 -2.26 -14.26
C ASP A 219 -2.81 -1.99 -15.11
N ASN A 220 -2.96 -1.89 -16.43
CA ASN A 220 -1.87 -1.66 -17.39
C ASN A 220 -2.00 -0.34 -18.18
N LEU A 221 -2.62 0.69 -17.59
CA LEU A 221 -2.76 2.00 -18.24
C LEU A 221 -1.41 2.72 -18.47
N PRO A 222 -1.25 3.45 -19.60
CA PRO A 222 -0.11 4.32 -19.80
C PRO A 222 -0.18 5.51 -18.84
N LEU A 223 0.82 5.65 -17.96
CA LEU A 223 0.91 6.71 -16.93
C LEU A 223 1.18 8.12 -17.48
N ASN A 224 1.23 8.28 -18.80
CA ASN A 224 1.48 9.53 -19.50
C ASN A 224 0.36 9.89 -20.50
N ASP A 225 -0.82 9.29 -20.36
CA ASP A 225 -1.98 9.67 -21.18
C ASP A 225 -2.25 11.18 -21.03
N LYS A 226 -2.16 11.89 -22.16
CA LYS A 226 -2.16 13.36 -22.18
C LYS A 226 -3.48 13.93 -21.69
N THR A 227 -4.59 13.30 -22.07
CA THR A 227 -5.93 13.77 -21.71
C THR A 227 -6.17 13.59 -20.21
N THR A 228 -5.79 12.43 -19.67
CA THR A 228 -5.88 12.14 -18.23
C THR A 228 -4.98 13.09 -17.42
N MET A 229 -3.71 13.25 -17.81
CA MET A 229 -2.81 14.18 -17.13
C MET A 229 -3.29 15.64 -17.20
N ASN A 230 -3.92 16.05 -18.31
CA ASN A 230 -4.47 17.40 -18.44
C ASN A 230 -5.64 17.64 -17.47
N LEU A 231 -6.48 16.63 -17.21
CA LEU A 231 -7.53 16.72 -16.18
C LEU A 231 -6.94 17.04 -14.81
N PHE A 232 -5.87 16.33 -14.41
CA PHE A 232 -5.19 16.60 -13.14
C PHE A 232 -4.55 17.99 -13.14
N ARG A 233 -3.89 18.41 -14.23
CA ARG A 233 -3.30 19.77 -14.34
C ARG A 233 -4.30 20.90 -14.18
N GLN A 234 -5.53 20.70 -14.64
CA GLN A 234 -6.59 21.70 -14.55
C GLN A 234 -7.27 21.70 -13.18
N GLY A 235 -7.00 20.72 -12.32
CA GLY A 235 -7.72 20.51 -11.07
C GLY A 235 -9.17 20.08 -11.29
N ASP A 236 -9.48 19.48 -12.45
CA ASP A 236 -10.83 19.04 -12.81
C ASP A 236 -11.14 17.64 -12.24
N THR A 237 -10.78 17.44 -10.98
CA THR A 237 -10.75 16.14 -10.29
C THR A 237 -11.99 15.86 -9.44
N CYS A 238 -13.07 16.63 -9.59
CA CYS A 238 -14.34 16.34 -8.93
C CYS A 238 -14.80 14.89 -9.19
N GLY A 239 -15.12 14.14 -8.13
CA GLY A 239 -15.49 12.72 -8.20
C GLY A 239 -14.33 11.75 -8.43
N ILE A 240 -13.08 12.22 -8.36
CA ILE A 240 -11.89 11.36 -8.34
C ILE A 240 -11.48 11.15 -6.89
N TYR A 241 -11.50 9.90 -6.46
CA TYR A 241 -11.18 9.48 -5.09
C TYR A 241 -9.83 10.05 -4.62
N ASP A 242 -9.80 10.59 -3.40
CA ASP A 242 -8.70 11.33 -2.76
C ASP A 242 -8.19 12.60 -3.49
N PHE A 243 -8.70 12.90 -4.69
CA PHE A 243 -8.28 14.05 -5.48
C PHE A 243 -9.38 15.11 -5.66
N ASP A 244 -10.56 14.92 -5.10
CA ASP A 244 -11.75 15.76 -5.33
C ASP A 244 -11.91 16.95 -4.37
N SER A 245 -11.08 17.03 -3.31
CA SER A 245 -11.12 18.15 -2.37
C SER A 245 -10.70 19.48 -3.02
N SER A 246 -11.28 20.60 -2.55
CA SER A 246 -10.91 21.93 -3.06
C SER A 246 -9.43 22.24 -2.86
N THR A 247 -8.85 21.84 -1.73
CA THR A 247 -7.42 21.99 -1.44
C THR A 247 -6.57 21.23 -2.46
N MET A 248 -6.91 19.98 -2.77
CA MET A 248 -6.18 19.22 -3.80
C MET A 248 -6.33 19.88 -5.18
N GLN A 249 -7.55 20.30 -5.56
CA GLN A 249 -7.80 20.94 -6.85
C GLN A 249 -7.01 22.25 -7.01
N ASP A 250 -6.95 23.08 -5.96
CA ASP A 250 -6.12 24.29 -5.93
C ASP A 250 -4.63 23.95 -6.02
N LEU A 251 -4.18 22.93 -5.29
CA LEU A 251 -2.79 22.47 -5.31
C LEU A 251 -2.38 21.97 -6.69
N LEU A 252 -3.21 21.15 -7.33
CA LEU A 252 -2.99 20.64 -8.68
C LEU A 252 -2.87 21.78 -9.71
N ARG A 253 -3.75 22.79 -9.65
CA ARG A 253 -3.70 23.96 -10.53
C ARG A 253 -2.41 24.76 -10.34
N GLN A 254 -1.96 24.93 -9.10
CA GLN A 254 -0.73 25.65 -8.78
C GLN A 254 0.52 24.87 -9.21
N ALA A 255 0.54 23.57 -8.91
CA ALA A 255 1.68 22.71 -9.20
C ALA A 255 1.78 22.33 -10.67
N ALA A 256 0.66 22.23 -11.39
CA ALA A 256 0.57 21.80 -12.78
C ALA A 256 1.44 20.55 -13.07
N PRO A 257 1.06 19.36 -12.53
CA PRO A 257 1.87 18.15 -12.64
C PRO A 257 2.08 17.68 -14.09
N GLN A 258 3.30 17.26 -14.43
CA GLN A 258 3.71 16.77 -15.76
C GLN A 258 3.87 15.25 -15.80
N THR A 259 4.12 14.62 -14.65
CA THR A 259 4.39 13.18 -14.54
C THR A 259 3.51 12.55 -13.47
N PHE A 260 3.36 11.23 -13.54
CA PHE A 260 2.69 10.46 -12.50
C PHE A 260 3.39 10.59 -11.13
N GLU A 261 4.73 10.59 -11.10
CA GLU A 261 5.49 10.78 -9.85
C GLU A 261 5.15 12.10 -9.15
N GLU A 262 4.90 13.17 -9.90
CA GLU A 262 4.45 14.43 -9.32
C GLU A 262 3.05 14.32 -8.73
N LEU A 263 2.13 13.54 -9.32
CA LEU A 263 0.83 13.26 -8.70
C LEU A 263 1.00 12.52 -7.37
N VAL A 264 1.91 11.54 -7.31
CA VAL A 264 2.20 10.79 -6.07
C VAL A 264 2.76 11.72 -4.98
N ALA A 265 3.62 12.67 -5.35
CA ALA A 265 4.15 13.66 -4.41
C ALA A 265 3.08 14.65 -3.94
N LEU A 266 2.21 15.12 -4.83
CA LEU A 266 1.12 16.04 -4.47
C LEU A 266 0.05 15.36 -3.62
N TYR A 267 -0.33 14.12 -3.94
CA TYR A 267 -1.16 13.26 -3.07
C TYR A 267 -0.59 13.22 -1.66
N THR A 268 0.71 12.92 -1.57
CA THR A 268 1.41 12.82 -0.29
C THR A 268 1.41 14.13 0.49
N MET A 269 1.70 15.25 -0.17
CA MET A 269 1.80 16.54 0.50
C MET A 269 0.44 17.18 0.83
N CYS A 270 -0.66 16.74 0.21
CA CYS A 270 -2.00 17.26 0.47
C CYS A 270 -2.60 16.72 1.78
N HIS A 271 -1.79 16.68 2.84
CA HIS A 271 -2.17 16.25 4.19
C HIS A 271 -1.75 17.34 5.21
N PRO A 272 -2.40 17.42 6.39
CA PRO A 272 -1.98 18.34 7.45
C PRO A 272 -0.51 18.11 7.87
N GLY A 273 0.30 19.17 7.85
CA GLY A 273 1.74 19.11 8.10
C GLY A 273 2.57 19.25 6.82
N PRO A 274 2.62 18.23 5.93
CA PRO A 274 3.28 18.32 4.64
C PRO A 274 2.78 19.42 3.70
N LEU A 275 1.56 19.94 3.90
CA LEU A 275 0.97 20.94 3.00
C LEU A 275 1.85 22.19 2.86
N ASP A 276 2.55 22.59 3.92
CA ASP A 276 3.48 23.73 3.90
C ASP A 276 4.69 23.49 2.99
N TRP A 277 5.04 22.22 2.73
CA TRP A 277 6.14 21.83 1.84
C TRP A 277 5.82 22.07 0.37
N THR A 278 4.54 22.15 0.00
CA THR A 278 4.11 22.31 -1.40
C THR A 278 4.67 23.59 -2.03
N THR A 279 4.81 24.67 -1.25
CA THR A 279 5.39 25.93 -1.74
C THR A 279 6.85 25.74 -2.16
N GLU A 280 7.64 25.06 -1.35
CA GLU A 280 9.05 24.76 -1.64
C GLU A 280 9.15 23.77 -2.82
N TYR A 281 8.32 22.73 -2.82
CA TYR A 281 8.27 21.73 -3.89
C TYR A 281 7.98 22.36 -5.25
N ILE A 282 6.94 23.21 -5.33
CA ILE A 282 6.53 23.88 -6.57
C ILE A 282 7.63 24.86 -7.03
N ALA A 283 8.22 25.63 -6.13
CA ALA A 283 9.29 26.56 -6.47
C ALA A 283 10.53 25.84 -7.03
N ARG A 284 10.91 24.70 -6.44
CA ARG A 284 12.02 23.88 -6.97
C ARG A 284 11.68 23.22 -8.29
N LYS A 285 10.47 22.64 -8.41
CA LYS A 285 9.95 22.05 -9.65
C LYS A 285 9.99 23.02 -10.82
N ASN A 286 9.55 24.27 -10.59
CA ASN A 286 9.48 25.29 -11.64
C ASN A 286 10.82 25.98 -11.92
N GLY A 287 11.85 25.70 -11.12
CA GLY A 287 13.17 26.33 -11.24
C GLY A 287 13.26 27.73 -10.62
N ASP A 288 12.24 28.14 -9.86
CA ASP A 288 12.23 29.40 -9.10
C ASP A 288 13.17 29.35 -7.88
N LYS A 289 13.45 28.14 -7.38
CA LYS A 289 14.48 27.86 -6.37
C LYS A 289 15.42 26.75 -6.85
N PRO A 290 16.74 26.84 -6.53
CA PRO A 290 17.68 25.80 -6.89
C PRO A 290 17.39 24.50 -6.13
N ILE A 291 17.61 23.37 -6.79
CA ILE A 291 17.61 22.05 -6.16
C ILE A 291 19.03 21.81 -5.63
N GLU A 292 19.19 21.91 -4.32
CA GLU A 292 20.47 21.70 -3.65
C GLU A 292 20.51 20.35 -2.96
N TYR A 293 21.65 19.68 -3.06
CA TYR A 293 21.91 18.42 -2.37
C TYR A 293 23.12 18.63 -1.45
N VAL A 294 22.92 18.46 -0.14
CA VAL A 294 23.99 18.56 0.86
C VAL A 294 25.10 17.54 0.63
N ILE A 295 24.77 16.42 -0.01
CA ILE A 295 25.68 15.37 -0.47
C ILE A 295 25.24 15.00 -1.90
N PRO A 296 26.11 15.07 -2.93
CA PRO A 296 25.74 14.85 -4.33
C PRO A 296 25.01 13.52 -4.61
N GLU A 297 25.37 12.45 -3.90
CA GLU A 297 24.80 11.11 -4.00
C GLU A 297 23.30 11.09 -3.67
N LEU A 298 22.80 12.06 -2.91
CA LEU A 298 21.37 12.18 -2.61
C LEU A 298 20.53 12.47 -3.85
N ARG A 299 21.12 12.95 -4.94
CA ARG A 299 20.41 13.17 -6.20
C ARG A 299 19.73 11.90 -6.73
N GLU A 300 20.33 10.73 -6.54
CA GLU A 300 19.77 9.46 -6.99
C GLU A 300 18.48 9.09 -6.24
N ILE A 301 18.36 9.50 -4.97
CA ILE A 301 17.25 9.14 -4.08
C ILE A 301 16.19 10.25 -4.00
N LEU A 302 16.61 11.52 -4.05
CA LEU A 302 15.76 12.70 -3.88
C LEU A 302 15.47 13.40 -5.22
N GLY A 303 16.03 12.91 -6.34
CA GLY A 303 15.90 13.55 -7.65
C GLY A 303 14.46 13.71 -8.11
N TYR A 304 13.65 12.65 -7.96
CA TYR A 304 12.25 12.63 -8.37
C TYR A 304 11.32 13.43 -7.43
N THR A 305 11.84 13.92 -6.30
CA THR A 305 11.13 14.79 -5.34
C THR A 305 11.79 16.16 -5.21
N TYR A 306 12.55 16.58 -6.22
CA TYR A 306 13.19 17.91 -6.24
C TYR A 306 14.07 18.19 -5.01
N GLY A 307 14.79 17.18 -4.53
CA GLY A 307 15.69 17.29 -3.38
C GLY A 307 14.99 17.31 -2.02
N MET A 308 13.71 16.96 -1.95
CA MET A 308 12.94 16.95 -0.69
C MET A 308 12.73 15.52 -0.18
N THR A 309 12.91 15.31 1.11
CA THR A 309 12.59 14.03 1.77
C THR A 309 11.08 13.96 2.06
N ILE A 310 10.32 13.39 1.13
CA ILE A 310 8.86 13.29 1.21
C ILE A 310 8.45 11.90 1.75
N TYR A 311 9.21 10.87 1.39
CA TYR A 311 8.85 9.48 1.66
C TYR A 311 9.70 8.83 2.73
N GLN A 312 9.09 7.90 3.44
CA GLN A 312 9.74 7.03 4.41
C GLN A 312 10.84 6.17 3.79
N GLU A 313 10.61 5.68 2.57
CA GLU A 313 11.54 4.88 1.79
C GLU A 313 12.79 5.69 1.40
N GLN A 314 12.68 7.02 1.23
CA GLN A 314 13.85 7.86 0.98
C GLN A 314 14.77 7.91 2.20
N ILE A 315 14.23 8.03 3.41
CA ILE A 315 15.03 7.96 4.65
C ILE A 315 15.78 6.62 4.72
N MET A 316 15.08 5.52 4.41
CA MET A 316 15.68 4.19 4.40
C MET A 316 16.84 4.09 3.41
N LEU A 317 16.61 4.50 2.16
CA LEU A 317 17.64 4.50 1.11
C LEU A 317 18.83 5.39 1.45
N ILE A 318 18.60 6.57 2.03
CA ILE A 318 19.68 7.48 2.42
C ILE A 318 20.53 6.86 3.54
N ALA A 319 19.89 6.22 4.54
CA ALA A 319 20.60 5.54 5.61
C ALA A 319 21.45 4.37 5.09
N GLN A 320 20.92 3.58 4.14
CA GLN A 320 21.66 2.51 3.49
C GLN A 320 22.82 3.06 2.64
N ARG A 321 22.58 4.11 1.85
CA ARG A 321 23.57 4.68 0.92
C ARG A 321 24.72 5.38 1.64
N LEU A 322 24.41 6.21 2.64
CA LEU A 322 25.41 7.04 3.30
C LEU A 322 26.10 6.31 4.45
N ALA A 323 25.35 5.55 5.24
CA ALA A 323 25.85 4.92 6.48
C ALA A 323 25.93 3.40 6.41
N SER A 324 25.63 2.77 5.27
CA SER A 324 25.65 1.31 5.12
C SER A 324 24.78 0.58 6.13
N PHE A 325 23.66 1.19 6.52
CA PHE A 325 22.66 0.52 7.34
C PHE A 325 22.13 -0.70 6.59
N THR A 326 21.84 -1.78 7.30
CA THR A 326 21.10 -2.89 6.69
C THR A 326 19.66 -2.45 6.38
N PRO A 327 18.94 -3.16 5.49
CA PRO A 327 17.54 -2.85 5.25
C PRO A 327 16.70 -2.84 6.54
N GLY A 328 16.90 -3.80 7.43
CA GLY A 328 16.21 -3.87 8.72
C GLY A 328 16.56 -2.72 9.68
N GLU A 329 17.83 -2.29 9.73
CA GLU A 329 18.27 -1.12 10.49
C GLU A 329 17.67 0.18 9.95
N SER A 330 17.59 0.32 8.63
CA SER A 330 17.04 1.51 7.97
C SER A 330 15.53 1.66 8.23
N ASP A 331 14.77 0.57 8.20
CA ASP A 331 13.36 0.60 8.58
C ASP A 331 13.19 0.82 10.10
N GLN A 332 14.08 0.29 10.94
CA GLN A 332 14.08 0.57 12.38
C GLN A 332 14.31 2.06 12.67
N LEU A 333 15.27 2.70 11.98
CA LEU A 333 15.51 4.15 12.06
C LEU A 333 14.25 4.95 11.74
N ARG A 334 13.61 4.65 10.60
CA ARG A 334 12.35 5.31 10.20
C ARG A 334 11.26 5.15 11.26
N ARG A 335 11.09 3.96 11.85
CA ARG A 335 10.09 3.72 12.91
C ARG A 335 10.37 4.56 14.15
N ASP A 336 11.63 4.67 14.57
CA ASP A 336 12.01 5.41 15.78
C ASP A 336 11.86 6.91 15.60
N LEU A 337 12.21 7.43 14.42
CA LEU A 337 11.94 8.81 14.01
C LEU A 337 10.44 9.12 14.06
N GLY A 338 9.60 8.25 13.47
CA GLY A 338 8.14 8.46 13.45
C GLY A 338 7.47 8.43 14.83
N LYS A 339 7.98 7.60 15.76
CA LYS A 339 7.42 7.46 17.13
C LYS A 339 8.02 8.43 18.16
N LYS A 340 8.97 9.29 17.76
CA LYS A 340 9.72 10.19 18.67
C LYS A 340 10.32 9.45 19.87
N LYS A 341 10.87 8.26 19.65
CA LYS A 341 11.52 7.46 20.70
C LYS A 341 12.93 7.97 20.98
N TYR A 342 13.01 9.03 21.79
CA TYR A 342 14.25 9.78 22.06
C TYR A 342 15.45 8.89 22.42
N ASP A 343 15.29 7.88 23.29
CA ASP A 343 16.41 7.03 23.72
C ASP A 343 16.98 6.12 22.62
N SER A 344 16.11 5.56 21.76
CA SER A 344 16.52 4.67 20.66
C SER A 344 17.16 5.45 19.51
N PHE A 345 16.64 6.65 19.27
CA PHE A 345 17.06 7.52 18.20
C PHE A 345 18.49 8.04 18.35
N VAL A 346 18.95 8.33 19.58
CA VAL A 346 20.34 8.78 19.83
C VAL A 346 21.36 7.72 19.39
N VAL A 347 21.08 6.44 19.64
CA VAL A 347 21.97 5.34 19.24
C VAL A 347 22.09 5.26 17.71
N LEU A 348 20.97 5.35 17.00
CA LEU A 348 20.97 5.32 15.53
C LEU A 348 21.54 6.60 14.93
N LYS A 349 21.38 7.76 15.58
CA LYS A 349 22.04 9.03 15.22
C LYS A 349 23.54 8.88 15.21
N ASP A 350 24.10 8.45 16.34
CA ASP A 350 25.53 8.33 16.51
C ASP A 350 26.10 7.30 15.54
N LYS A 351 25.37 6.20 15.32
CA LYS A 351 25.75 5.19 14.34
C LYS A 351 25.73 5.74 12.91
N PHE A 352 24.66 6.44 12.50
CA PHE A 352 24.52 7.03 11.16
C PHE A 352 25.67 8.00 10.87
N ILE A 353 25.95 8.92 11.80
CA ILE A 353 27.03 9.89 11.65
C ILE A 353 28.38 9.17 11.62
N ALA A 354 28.65 8.26 12.57
CA ALA A 354 29.93 7.57 12.65
C ALA A 354 30.23 6.71 11.42
N GLN A 355 29.25 5.95 10.91
CA GLN A 355 29.41 5.13 9.71
C GLN A 355 29.48 5.99 8.45
N GLY A 356 28.64 7.03 8.33
CA GLY A 356 28.71 7.96 7.20
C GLY A 356 30.06 8.66 7.10
N THR A 357 30.63 9.10 8.23
CA THR A 357 31.98 9.68 8.26
C THR A 357 33.03 8.66 7.84
N ARG A 358 32.93 7.40 8.28
CA ARG A 358 33.83 6.32 7.83
C ARG A 358 33.72 6.03 6.34
N ASN A 359 32.53 6.20 5.77
CA ASN A 359 32.26 6.06 4.34
C ASN A 359 32.75 7.27 3.52
N GLY A 360 33.31 8.30 4.17
CA GLY A 360 33.93 9.45 3.52
C GLY A 360 33.02 10.67 3.38
N PHE A 361 31.82 10.65 3.94
CA PHE A 361 30.89 11.78 3.88
C PHE A 361 31.19 12.85 4.94
N PRO A 362 31.00 14.14 4.65
CA PRO A 362 31.23 15.21 5.61
C PRO A 362 30.32 15.09 6.84
N THR A 363 30.93 15.06 8.03
CA THR A 363 30.23 14.93 9.31
C THR A 363 29.15 15.99 9.51
N ASP A 364 29.39 17.23 9.12
CA ASP A 364 28.43 18.33 9.27
C ASP A 364 27.22 18.15 8.34
N ALA A 365 27.42 17.62 7.14
CA ALA A 365 26.32 17.31 6.22
C ALA A 365 25.46 16.16 6.78
N LEU A 366 26.07 15.11 7.32
CA LEU A 366 25.36 14.00 7.96
C LEU A 366 24.54 14.48 9.17
N ARG A 367 25.10 15.36 10.00
CA ARG A 367 24.37 15.99 11.11
C ARG A 367 23.16 16.77 10.62
N GLY A 368 23.34 17.61 9.60
CA GLY A 368 22.26 18.40 9.02
C GLY A 368 21.12 17.55 8.44
N ILE A 369 21.44 16.47 7.70
CA ILE A 369 20.43 15.51 7.20
C ILE A 369 19.61 14.94 8.36
N PHE A 370 20.30 14.51 9.41
CA PHE A 370 19.65 13.85 10.52
C PHE A 370 18.80 14.81 11.36
N GLU A 371 19.28 16.04 11.57
CA GLU A 371 18.52 17.12 12.20
C GLU A 371 17.26 17.48 11.39
N GLU A 372 17.34 17.50 10.05
CA GLU A 372 16.15 17.68 9.21
C GLU A 372 15.12 16.57 9.47
N TRP A 373 15.55 15.30 9.51
CA TRP A 373 14.67 14.16 9.78
C TRP A 373 14.01 14.22 11.15
N GLU A 374 14.68 14.73 12.20
CA GLU A 374 14.08 14.93 13.53
C GLU A 374 12.81 15.80 13.47
N HIS A 375 12.77 16.75 12.55
CA HIS A 375 11.68 17.70 12.40
C HIS A 375 10.63 17.26 11.38
N THR A 376 11.03 16.57 10.31
CA THR A 376 10.16 16.27 9.16
C THR A 376 9.59 14.86 9.17
N THR A 377 10.22 13.89 9.84
CA THR A 377 9.84 12.46 9.66
C THR A 377 8.42 12.15 10.12
N CYS A 378 7.88 12.86 11.11
CA CYS A 378 6.48 12.68 11.53
C CYS A 378 5.45 13.02 10.43
N TYR A 379 5.90 13.69 9.37
CA TYR A 379 5.10 14.09 8.22
C TYR A 379 5.48 13.32 6.94
N THR A 380 6.54 12.50 6.96
CA THR A 380 6.90 11.65 5.81
C THR A 380 5.93 10.50 5.62
N PHE A 381 5.69 10.14 4.37
CA PHE A 381 4.61 9.25 3.99
C PHE A 381 5.12 7.93 3.41
N ILE A 382 4.26 6.91 3.40
CA ILE A 382 4.59 5.59 2.83
C ILE A 382 4.43 5.68 1.32
N ARG A 383 5.53 5.56 0.56
CA ARG A 383 5.48 5.76 -0.89
C ARG A 383 4.63 4.71 -1.59
N SER A 384 4.74 3.45 -1.21
CA SER A 384 3.94 2.37 -1.83
C SER A 384 2.43 2.64 -1.72
N HIS A 385 1.97 3.12 -0.55
CA HIS A 385 0.58 3.51 -0.35
C HIS A 385 0.20 4.69 -1.26
N ALA A 386 1.03 5.74 -1.30
CA ALA A 386 0.79 6.89 -2.16
C ALA A 386 0.71 6.50 -3.65
N VAL A 387 1.56 5.59 -4.12
CA VAL A 387 1.54 5.08 -5.50
C VAL A 387 0.22 4.35 -5.78
N CYS A 388 -0.22 3.46 -4.90
CA CYS A 388 -1.47 2.72 -5.09
C CYS A 388 -2.70 3.64 -5.23
N TYR A 389 -2.86 4.57 -4.29
CA TYR A 389 -4.03 5.47 -4.27
C TYR A 389 -3.98 6.50 -5.40
N THR A 390 -2.78 6.97 -5.75
CA THR A 390 -2.61 7.81 -6.95
C THR A 390 -2.93 7.05 -8.22
N PHE A 391 -2.57 5.76 -8.31
CA PHE A 391 -2.90 4.94 -9.48
C PHE A 391 -4.40 4.65 -9.58
N LEU A 392 -5.07 4.37 -8.46
CA LEU A 392 -6.53 4.28 -8.41
C LEU A 392 -7.20 5.58 -8.87
N ALA A 393 -6.74 6.72 -8.35
CA ALA A 393 -7.22 8.03 -8.80
C ALA A 393 -6.96 8.25 -10.31
N TYR A 394 -5.81 7.80 -10.82
CA TYR A 394 -5.47 7.86 -12.25
C TYR A 394 -6.40 7.00 -13.10
N GLN A 395 -6.74 5.78 -12.68
CA GLN A 395 -7.72 4.92 -13.35
C GLN A 395 -9.10 5.61 -13.44
N ILE A 396 -9.55 6.24 -12.35
CA ILE A 396 -10.80 7.00 -12.32
C ILE A 396 -10.73 8.21 -13.25
N GLY A 397 -9.61 8.95 -13.22
CA GLY A 397 -9.37 10.09 -14.11
C GLY A 397 -9.38 9.68 -15.59
N TYR A 398 -8.78 8.54 -15.91
CA TYR A 398 -8.79 7.96 -17.25
C TYR A 398 -10.21 7.65 -17.71
N LEU A 399 -10.98 6.94 -16.89
CA LEU A 399 -12.39 6.66 -17.16
C LEU A 399 -13.20 7.96 -17.35
N LYS A 400 -12.97 8.96 -16.51
CA LYS A 400 -13.68 10.23 -16.56
C LYS A 400 -13.49 10.98 -17.88
N VAL A 401 -12.29 10.91 -18.48
CA VAL A 401 -12.01 11.63 -19.74
C VAL A 401 -12.30 10.80 -20.99
N HIS A 402 -12.11 9.48 -20.93
CA HIS A 402 -12.29 8.59 -22.09
C HIS A 402 -13.70 8.01 -22.19
N PHE A 403 -14.40 7.88 -21.05
CA PHE A 403 -15.78 7.37 -20.94
C PHE A 403 -16.65 8.32 -20.09
N PRO A 404 -16.78 9.60 -20.47
CA PRO A 404 -17.38 10.62 -19.62
C PRO A 404 -18.86 10.38 -19.31
N LYS A 405 -19.62 9.74 -20.21
CA LYS A 405 -21.06 9.47 -20.01
C LYS A 405 -21.27 8.32 -19.03
N GLU A 406 -20.52 7.25 -19.22
CA GLU A 406 -20.51 6.04 -18.40
C GLU A 406 -20.02 6.41 -17.00
N PHE A 407 -18.92 7.15 -16.90
CA PHE A 407 -18.38 7.64 -15.63
C PHE A 407 -19.37 8.56 -14.90
N ALA A 408 -19.94 9.56 -15.57
CA ALA A 408 -20.89 10.48 -14.93
C ALA A 408 -22.15 9.76 -14.44
N THR A 409 -22.63 8.77 -15.19
CA THR A 409 -23.76 7.92 -14.80
C THR A 409 -23.40 7.05 -13.59
N ALA A 410 -22.25 6.39 -13.62
CA ALA A 410 -21.79 5.53 -12.52
C ALA A 410 -21.60 6.32 -11.23
N TYR A 411 -20.90 7.45 -11.31
CA TYR A 411 -20.63 8.32 -10.17
C TYR A 411 -21.92 8.85 -9.53
N LYS A 412 -22.86 9.35 -10.34
CA LYS A 412 -24.15 9.86 -9.81
C LYS A 412 -25.03 8.76 -9.22
N THR A 413 -25.03 7.57 -9.81
CA THR A 413 -25.75 6.42 -9.25
C THR A 413 -25.20 6.04 -7.88
N MET A 414 -23.87 5.98 -7.72
CA MET A 414 -23.24 5.67 -6.44
C MET A 414 -23.48 6.76 -5.39
N GLU A 415 -23.35 8.04 -5.77
CA GLU A 415 -23.63 9.17 -4.87
C GLU A 415 -25.07 9.13 -4.32
N LEU A 416 -26.05 8.81 -5.16
CA LEU A 416 -27.45 8.65 -4.75
C LEU A 416 -27.64 7.43 -3.83
N ALA A 417 -26.99 6.31 -4.12
CA ALA A 417 -27.06 5.10 -3.29
C ALA A 417 -26.48 5.32 -1.89
N SER A 418 -25.35 6.01 -1.78
CA SER A 418 -24.73 6.38 -0.50
C SER A 418 -25.62 7.35 0.28
N ALA A 419 -26.22 8.36 -0.38
CA ALA A 419 -27.15 9.28 0.26
C ALA A 419 -28.39 8.53 0.82
N MET A 420 -28.97 7.59 0.06
CA MET A 420 -30.12 6.81 0.52
C MET A 420 -29.78 5.89 1.71
N SER A 421 -28.61 5.26 1.68
CA SER A 421 -28.15 4.38 2.77
C SER A 421 -27.96 5.15 4.08
N ASN A 422 -27.46 6.39 4.00
CA ASN A 422 -27.35 7.27 5.15
C ASN A 422 -28.73 7.66 5.69
N TYR A 423 -29.72 7.91 4.83
CA TYR A 423 -31.08 8.24 5.25
C TYR A 423 -31.79 7.07 5.97
N SER A 424 -31.60 5.82 5.54
CA SER A 424 -32.18 4.65 6.22
C SER A 424 -31.65 4.45 7.64
N ASN A 425 -30.39 4.81 7.90
CA ASN A 425 -29.82 4.74 9.25
C ASN A 425 -30.42 5.78 10.21
N TYR A 426 -31.04 6.85 9.70
CA TYR A 426 -31.74 7.87 10.52
C TYR A 426 -33.22 7.57 10.75
N SER A 427 -33.82 6.60 10.03
CA SER A 427 -35.24 6.26 10.19
C SER A 427 -35.52 5.13 11.19
N ASP A 428 -34.47 4.55 11.77
CA ASP A 428 -34.55 3.51 12.81
C ASP A 428 -34.22 4.04 14.24
N GLU A 429 -34.02 5.36 14.40
CA GLU A 429 -34.09 6.08 15.70
C GLU A 429 -35.45 6.76 15.86
#